data_AF-A0A1M7QZU5-F1
#
_entry.id   AF-A0A1M7QZU5-F1
#
_cell.length_a   1.000
_cell.length_b   1.000
_cell.length_c   1.000
_cell.angle_alpha   90.00
_cell.angle_beta   90.00
_cell.angle_gamma   90.00
#
_symmetry.space_group_name_H-M   'P 1'
#
loop_
_entity.id
_entity.type
_entity.pdbx_description
1 polymer ?
#
loop_
_entity_poly.entity_id
_entity_poly.type
_entity_poly.pdbx_seq_one_letter_code
_entity_poly.pdbx_strand_id
1 'polypeptide(L)'
;MLLIGSAGAQPAAAELRPEQIATYRQKLEAGCVTDAKAGGLTPSNAQAMCGCWSKSLAQSVTEAEWQAAASHALKRDEAAETQVLAPHVRQAARLCAAVGR
;
A
#
# COMPACT_ATOMS: atom_id res chain seq x y z
N MET A 1 42.43 -14.30 -24.10
CA MET A 1 41.85 -14.93 -22.89
C MET A 1 40.56 -14.19 -22.57
N LEU A 2 39.42 -14.88 -22.66
CA LEU A 2 38.10 -14.37 -22.32
C LEU A 2 37.98 -14.19 -20.80
N LEU A 3 37.58 -13.00 -20.34
CA LEU A 3 36.99 -12.83 -19.02
C LEU A 3 35.50 -12.52 -19.22
N ILE A 4 34.71 -13.59 -19.15
CA ILE A 4 33.26 -13.58 -19.09
C ILE A 4 32.90 -13.06 -17.69
N GLY A 5 32.83 -11.75 -17.55
CA GLY A 5 32.25 -11.11 -16.37
C GLY A 5 30.75 -11.30 -16.47
N SER A 6 30.23 -12.32 -15.80
CA SER A 6 28.81 -12.56 -15.61
C SER A 6 28.18 -11.30 -15.00
N ALA A 7 27.62 -10.44 -15.85
CA ALA A 7 26.62 -9.48 -15.42
C ALA A 7 25.49 -10.33 -14.84
N GLY A 8 25.46 -10.43 -13.52
CA GLY A 8 24.34 -11.01 -12.80
C GLY A 8 23.12 -10.20 -13.22
N ALA A 9 22.33 -10.76 -14.13
CA ALA A 9 20.96 -10.36 -14.34
C ALA A 9 20.34 -10.48 -12.94
N GLN A 10 20.20 -9.34 -12.27
CA GLN A 10 19.45 -9.23 -11.04
C GLN A 10 18.13 -9.94 -11.33
N PRO A 11 17.74 -10.96 -10.54
CA PRO A 11 16.49 -11.64 -10.81
C PRO A 11 15.44 -10.54 -10.83
N ALA A 12 14.74 -10.41 -11.96
CA ALA A 12 13.54 -9.59 -12.06
C ALA A 12 12.78 -9.86 -10.77
N ALA A 13 12.66 -8.83 -9.92
CA ALA A 13 12.13 -8.98 -8.57
C ALA A 13 10.87 -9.80 -8.70
N ALA A 14 10.88 -11.04 -8.18
CA ALA A 14 9.86 -12.02 -8.50
C ALA A 14 8.50 -11.35 -8.29
N GLU A 15 7.77 -11.20 -9.40
CA GLU A 15 6.52 -10.46 -9.41
C GLU A 15 5.62 -11.07 -8.35
N LEU A 16 5.12 -10.25 -7.42
CA LEU A 16 4.37 -10.77 -6.29
C LEU A 16 3.09 -11.44 -6.80
N ARG A 17 2.76 -12.58 -6.19
CA ARG A 17 1.53 -13.28 -6.55
C ARG A 17 0.32 -12.39 -6.22
N PRO A 18 -0.76 -12.43 -7.01
CA PRO A 18 -1.95 -11.62 -6.76
C PRO A 18 -2.51 -11.78 -5.33
N GLU A 19 -2.44 -12.98 -4.75
CA GLU A 19 -2.85 -13.21 -3.36
C GLU A 19 -2.01 -12.46 -2.33
N GLN A 20 -0.72 -12.23 -2.58
CA GLN A 20 0.16 -11.48 -1.69
C GLN A 20 -0.19 -10.00 -1.70
N ILE A 21 -0.48 -9.45 -2.89
CA ILE A 21 -0.93 -8.07 -3.07
C ILE A 21 -2.30 -7.88 -2.41
N ALA A 22 -3.24 -8.83 -2.60
CA ALA A 22 -4.54 -8.79 -1.95
C ALA A 22 -4.43 -8.83 -0.41
N THR A 23 -3.58 -9.70 0.13
CA THR A 23 -3.31 -9.77 1.57
C THR A 23 -2.70 -8.47 2.10
N TYR A 24 -1.77 -7.88 1.36
CA TYR A 24 -1.17 -6.59 1.71
C TYR A 24 -2.21 -5.46 1.76
N ARG A 25 -3.09 -5.38 0.75
CA ARG A 25 -4.19 -4.40 0.72
C ARG A 25 -5.16 -4.57 1.88
N GLN A 26 -5.53 -5.80 2.22
CA GLN A 26 -6.39 -6.09 3.38
C GLN A 26 -5.75 -5.65 4.69
N LYS A 27 -4.43 -5.85 4.86
CA LYS A 27 -3.70 -5.38 6.04
C LYS A 27 -3.65 -3.86 6.15
N LEU A 28 -3.46 -3.16 5.03
CA LEU A 28 -3.53 -1.71 4.98
C LEU A 28 -4.90 -1.17 5.41
N GLU A 29 -5.98 -1.79 4.92
CA GLU A 29 -7.34 -1.40 5.30
C GLU A 29 -7.62 -1.67 6.79
N ALA A 30 -7.20 -2.83 7.29
CA ALA A 30 -7.31 -3.16 8.71
C ALA A 30 -6.48 -2.21 9.60
N GLY A 31 -5.29 -1.83 9.14
CA GLY A 31 -4.43 -0.82 9.78
C GLY A 31 -5.13 0.53 9.85
N CYS A 32 -5.67 1.02 8.72
CA CYS A 32 -6.46 2.25 8.67
C CYS A 32 -7.60 2.24 9.71
N VAL A 33 -8.38 1.16 9.79
CA VAL A 33 -9.51 1.09 10.73
C VAL A 33 -9.02 1.10 12.19
N THR A 34 -7.90 0.46 12.47
CA THR A 34 -7.29 0.44 13.80
C THR A 34 -6.81 1.84 14.19
N ASP A 35 -6.09 2.52 13.30
CA ASP A 35 -5.58 3.88 13.53
C ASP A 35 -6.72 4.90 13.66
N ALA A 36 -7.76 4.77 12.83
CA ALA A 36 -8.95 5.63 12.90
C ALA A 36 -9.67 5.49 14.24
N LYS A 37 -9.84 4.25 14.74
CA LYS A 37 -10.41 4.00 16.07
C LYS A 37 -9.52 4.53 17.18
N ALA A 38 -8.20 4.34 17.08
CA ALA A 38 -7.24 4.90 18.02
C ALA A 38 -7.27 6.44 18.04
N GLY A 39 -7.55 7.06 16.89
CA GLY A 39 -7.78 8.50 16.74
C GLY A 39 -9.14 9.00 17.26
N GLY A 40 -9.98 8.12 17.82
CA GLY A 40 -11.26 8.49 18.44
C GLY A 40 -12.48 8.42 17.53
N LEU A 41 -12.36 7.91 16.30
CA LEU A 41 -13.54 7.67 15.45
C LEU A 41 -14.37 6.51 16.01
N THR A 42 -15.69 6.63 15.91
CA THR A 42 -16.59 5.49 16.17
C THR A 42 -16.31 4.36 15.18
N PRO A 43 -16.60 3.09 15.52
CA PRO A 43 -16.36 1.96 14.62
C PRO A 43 -16.99 2.14 13.23
N SER A 44 -18.20 2.70 13.16
CA SER A 44 -18.91 2.98 11.91
C SER A 44 -18.21 4.08 11.09
N ASN A 45 -17.79 5.18 11.71
CA ASN A 45 -17.09 6.26 11.01
C ASN A 45 -15.70 5.82 10.55
N ALA A 46 -14.99 5.03 11.35
CA ALA A 46 -13.71 4.43 10.99
C ALA A 46 -13.84 3.53 9.76
N GLN A 47 -14.85 2.65 9.73
CA GLN A 47 -15.13 1.79 8.57
C GLN A 47 -15.54 2.60 7.33
N ALA A 48 -16.39 3.62 7.48
CA ALA A 48 -16.82 4.46 6.36
C ALA A 48 -15.64 5.23 5.75
N MET A 49 -14.81 5.86 6.60
CA MET A 49 -13.63 6.60 6.17
C MET A 49 -12.60 5.66 5.51
N CYS A 50 -12.27 4.52 6.13
CA CYS A 50 -11.30 3.58 5.58
C CYS A 50 -11.81 2.85 4.34
N GLY A 51 -13.12 2.63 4.22
CA GLY A 51 -13.73 2.12 2.99
C GLY A 51 -13.62 3.12 1.83
N CYS A 52 -13.84 4.42 2.10
CA CYS A 52 -13.58 5.48 1.13
C CYS A 52 -12.10 5.52 0.73
N TRP A 53 -11.20 5.46 1.72
CA TRP A 53 -9.75 5.48 1.49
C TRP A 53 -9.28 4.29 0.65
N SER A 54 -9.71 3.07 1.00
CA SER A 54 -9.40 1.83 0.28
C SER A 54 -9.88 1.89 -1.17
N LYS A 55 -11.11 2.40 -1.39
CA LYS A 55 -11.66 2.62 -2.74
C LYS A 55 -10.87 3.66 -3.52
N SER A 56 -10.46 4.76 -2.89
CA SER A 56 -9.64 5.79 -3.54
C SER A 56 -8.27 5.25 -3.94
N LEU A 57 -7.61 4.49 -3.06
CA LEU A 57 -6.33 3.85 -3.39
C LEU A 57 -6.47 2.82 -4.51
N ALA A 58 -7.54 2.05 -4.53
CA ALA A 58 -7.81 1.10 -5.61
C ALA A 58 -7.97 1.78 -6.98
N GLN A 59 -8.29 3.08 -7.01
CA GLN A 59 -8.44 3.86 -8.25
C GLN A 59 -7.18 4.65 -8.61
N SER A 60 -6.37 5.06 -7.64
CA SER A 60 -5.22 5.91 -7.87
C SER A 60 -3.90 5.14 -7.98
N VAL A 61 -3.76 4.04 -7.24
CA VAL A 61 -2.52 3.24 -7.20
C VAL A 61 -2.54 2.23 -8.34
N THR A 62 -1.53 2.29 -9.19
CA THR A 62 -1.33 1.35 -10.30
C THR A 62 -0.93 -0.03 -9.80
N GLU A 63 -1.08 -1.06 -10.63
CA GLU A 63 -0.68 -2.43 -10.27
C GLU A 63 0.82 -2.54 -9.96
N ALA A 64 1.66 -1.82 -10.72
CA ALA A 64 3.10 -1.76 -10.48
C ALA A 64 3.44 -1.11 -9.13
N GLU A 65 2.74 -0.04 -8.74
CA GLU A 65 2.91 0.59 -7.42
C GLU A 65 2.42 -0.32 -6.30
N TRP A 66 1.32 -1.07 -6.50
CA TRP A 66 0.87 -2.08 -5.54
C TRP A 66 1.90 -3.19 -5.34
N GLN A 67 2.50 -3.69 -6.42
CA GLN A 67 3.58 -4.67 -6.36
C GLN A 67 4.81 -4.10 -5.65
N ALA A 68 5.23 -2.87 -5.98
CA ALA A 68 6.36 -2.21 -5.35
C ALA A 68 6.14 -2.04 -3.84
N ALA A 69 5.02 -1.45 -3.44
CA ALA A 69 4.67 -1.24 -2.04
C ALA A 69 4.61 -2.56 -1.25
N ALA A 70 3.93 -3.58 -1.79
CA ALA A 70 3.87 -4.89 -1.15
C ALA A 70 5.25 -5.58 -1.05
N SER A 71 6.12 -5.39 -2.04
CA SER A 71 7.51 -5.90 -2.01
C SER A 71 8.32 -5.20 -0.91
N HIS A 72 8.19 -3.88 -0.77
CA HIS A 72 8.85 -3.12 0.29
C HIS A 72 8.34 -3.52 1.68
N ALA A 73 7.03 -3.70 1.84
CA ALA A 73 6.41 -4.18 3.07
C ALA A 73 6.94 -5.57 3.49
N LEU A 74 7.10 -6.51 2.54
CA LEU A 74 7.67 -7.83 2.80
C LEU A 74 9.15 -7.76 3.23
N LYS A 75 9.89 -6.78 2.72
CA LYS A 75 11.28 -6.50 3.09
C LYS A 75 11.40 -5.67 4.38
N ARG A 76 10.28 -5.25 4.98
CA ARG A 76 10.21 -4.31 6.11
C ARG A 76 10.88 -2.96 5.81
N ASP A 77 10.82 -2.54 4.55
CA ASP A 77 11.33 -1.24 4.10
C ASP A 77 10.18 -0.22 4.09
N GLU A 78 9.81 0.23 5.29
CA GLU A 78 8.66 1.11 5.50
C GLU A 78 8.85 2.49 4.83
N ALA A 79 10.09 2.96 4.71
CA ALA A 79 10.40 4.23 4.07
C ALA A 79 10.10 4.18 2.57
N ALA A 80 10.54 3.11 1.88
CA ALA A 80 10.27 2.93 0.47
C ALA A 80 8.79 2.62 0.20
N GLU A 81 8.14 1.81 1.05
CA GLU A 81 6.69 1.58 1.00
C GLU A 81 5.92 2.91 1.11
N THR A 82 6.26 3.73 2.10
CA THR A 82 5.66 5.04 2.31
C THR A 82 5.91 5.95 1.13
N GLN A 83 7.09 5.93 0.53
CA GLN A 83 7.38 6.77 -0.64
C GLN A 83 6.47 6.44 -1.83
N VAL A 84 6.17 5.15 -2.04
CA VAL A 84 5.26 4.71 -3.10
C VAL A 84 3.81 5.13 -2.81
N LEU A 85 3.33 4.91 -1.59
CA LEU A 85 1.91 5.10 -1.26
C LEU A 85 1.56 6.52 -0.78
N ALA A 86 2.49 7.29 -0.22
CA ALA A 86 2.24 8.61 0.35
C ALA A 86 1.43 9.58 -0.55
N PRO A 87 1.72 9.74 -1.86
CA PRO A 87 0.91 10.64 -2.69
C PRO A 87 -0.55 10.21 -2.76
N HIS A 88 -0.79 8.91 -2.94
CA HIS A 88 -2.12 8.29 -3.02
C HIS A 88 -2.87 8.35 -1.68
N VAL A 89 -2.17 8.07 -0.59
CA VAL A 89 -2.71 8.15 0.78
C VAL A 89 -3.15 9.56 1.12
N ARG A 90 -2.33 10.58 0.78
CA ARG A 90 -2.69 11.99 1.02
C ARG A 90 -3.87 12.42 0.17
N GLN A 91 -3.94 11.98 -1.08
CA GLN A 91 -5.09 12.25 -1.96
C GLN A 91 -6.36 11.61 -1.39
N ALA A 92 -6.31 10.33 -1.05
CA ALA A 92 -7.42 9.60 -0.45
C ALA A 92 -7.88 10.25 0.86
N ALA A 93 -6.95 10.63 1.75
CA ALA A 93 -7.27 11.33 2.99
C ALA A 93 -8.02 12.65 2.74
N ARG A 94 -7.61 13.44 1.74
CA ARG A 94 -8.31 14.68 1.37
C ARG A 94 -9.72 14.43 0.85
N LEU A 95 -9.89 13.43 -0.01
CA LEU A 95 -11.19 13.07 -0.58
C LEU A 95 -12.14 12.50 0.48
N CYS A 96 -11.60 11.74 1.44
CA CYS A 96 -12.38 11.01 2.43
C CYS A 96 -12.49 11.71 3.79
N ALA A 97 -11.84 12.86 3.98
CA ALA A 97 -11.86 13.61 5.25
C ALA A 97 -13.28 13.97 5.72
N ALA A 98 -14.24 14.13 4.79
CA ALA A 98 -15.62 14.43 5.12
C ALA A 98 -16.44 13.19 5.54
N VAL A 99 -15.96 11.97 5.27
CA VAL A 99 -16.69 10.72 5.50
C VAL A 99 -16.63 10.26 6.97
N GLY A 100 -15.57 10.64 7.69
CA GLY A 100 -15.37 10.25 9.09
C GLY A 100 -15.95 11.21 10.14
N ARG A 101 -16.62 12.28 9.72
CA ARG A 101 -17.19 13.32 10.60
C ARG A 101 -18.57 12.94 11.14
#